data_AF-A0A951YCN3-F1
#
_entry.id   AF-A0A951YCN3-F1
#
_cell.length_a   1.000
_cell.length_b   1.000
_cell.length_c   1.000
_cell.angle_alpha   90.00
_cell.angle_beta   90.00
_cell.angle_gamma   90.00
#
_symmetry.space_group_name_H-M   'P 1'
#
loop_
_entity.id
_entity.type
_entity.pdbx_description
1 polymer ?
#
loop_
_entity_poly.entity_id
_entity_poly.type
_entity_poly.pdbx_seq_one_letter_code
_entity_poly.pdbx_strand_id
1 'polypeptide(L)' 'MKKALLIAVALISISLTSCKKDWTCTCDDGNGGTSDITISSTTKPLAKTACEGYNGSIRTGCKLK' A
#
# COMPACT_ATOMS: atom_id res chain seq x y z
N MET A 1 48.40 -10.64 19.73
CA MET A 1 47.17 -9.82 19.82
C MET A 1 47.24 -8.64 18.86
N LYS A 2 46.59 -8.76 17.70
CA LYS A 2 46.40 -7.65 16.75
C LYS A 2 44.91 -7.60 16.47
N LYS A 3 44.36 -6.42 16.71
CA LYS A 3 43.03 -6.22 17.30
C LYS A 3 41.91 -6.54 16.31
N ALA A 4 40.83 -7.05 16.88
CA ALA A 4 39.62 -7.47 16.23
C ALA A 4 39.05 -6.39 15.29
N LEU A 5 38.85 -6.78 14.03
CA LEU A 5 37.57 -6.74 13.33
C LEU A 5 36.51 -5.83 13.98
N LEU A 6 36.60 -4.52 13.73
CA LEU A 6 35.48 -3.62 13.98
C LEU A 6 34.54 -3.73 12.79
N ILE A 7 33.55 -4.61 12.98
CA ILE A 7 32.39 -4.76 12.12
C ILE A 7 31.70 -3.38 12.08
N ALA A 8 31.88 -2.67 10.98
CA ALA A 8 31.04 -1.54 10.63
C ALA A 8 29.64 -2.09 10.35
N VAL A 9 28.84 -2.28 11.41
CA VAL A 9 27.40 -2.39 11.28
C VAL A 9 26.94 -1.01 10.88
N ALA A 10 27.01 -0.73 9.57
CA ALA A 10 26.20 0.30 8.97
C ALA A 10 24.76 -0.12 9.28
N LEU A 11 24.23 0.45 10.35
CA LEU A 11 22.80 0.56 10.59
C LEU A 11 22.29 1.41 9.43
N ILE A 12 22.12 0.78 8.27
CA ILE A 12 21.14 1.20 7.30
C ILE A 12 19.83 0.88 8.02
N SER A 13 19.44 1.76 8.95
CA SER A 13 18.06 1.94 9.28
C SER A 13 17.43 2.39 7.98
N ILE A 14 17.07 1.41 7.14
CA ILE A 14 16.11 1.56 6.07
C ILE A 14 14.86 1.92 6.84
N SER A 15 14.74 3.20 7.17
CA SER A 15 13.50 3.81 7.57
C SER A 15 12.54 3.34 6.49
N LEU A 16 11.63 2.43 6.86
CA LEU A 16 10.46 2.12 6.08
C LEU A 16 9.62 3.40 6.09
N THR A 17 10.12 4.46 5.46
CA THR A 17 9.30 5.53 4.94
C THR A 17 8.39 4.81 3.98
N SER A 18 7.25 4.39 4.50
CA SER A 18 6.19 3.81 3.70
C SER A 18 5.87 4.88 2.67
N CYS A 19 6.43 4.73 1.46
CA CYS A 19 6.39 5.78 0.46
C CYS A 19 4.92 6.03 0.16
N LYS A 20 4.46 7.22 0.58
CA LYS A 20 3.14 7.71 0.22
C LYS A 20 3.15 7.91 -1.28
N LYS A 21 2.20 7.27 -1.95
CA LYS A 21 1.98 7.44 -3.38
C LYS A 21 0.49 7.37 -3.65
N ASP A 22 0.14 7.62 -4.89
CA ASP A 22 -1.22 7.40 -5.35
C ASP A 22 -1.43 5.92 -5.62
N TRP A 23 -2.59 5.42 -5.19
CA TRP A 23 -3.03 4.06 -5.41
C TRP A 23 -4.39 4.07 -6.10
N THR A 24 -4.66 3.05 -6.90
CA THR A 24 -5.95 2.92 -7.58
C THR A 24 -6.68 1.72 -7.03
N CYS A 25 -7.96 1.90 -6.72
CA CYS A 25 -8.88 0.86 -6.32
C CYS A 25 -9.83 0.58 -7.46
N THR A 26 -9.82 -0.64 -7.97
CA THR A 26 -10.76 -1.09 -8.97
C THR A 26 -11.89 -1.84 -8.26
N CYS A 27 -13.12 -1.35 -8.40
CA CYS A 27 -14.32 -1.93 -7.81
C CYS A 27 -15.24 -2.48 -8.89
N ASP A 28 -15.81 -3.67 -8.67
CA ASP A 28 -16.86 -4.20 -9.53
C ASP A 28 -18.19 -3.52 -9.19
N ASP A 29 -18.91 -3.05 -10.21
CA ASP A 29 -20.21 -2.38 -10.04
C ASP A 29 -21.41 -3.35 -9.98
N GLY A 30 -21.15 -4.66 -10.02
CA GLY A 30 -22.19 -5.69 -9.94
C GLY A 30 -22.95 -5.93 -11.25
N ASN A 31 -22.80 -5.06 -12.26
CA ASN A 31 -23.38 -5.24 -13.59
C ASN A 31 -22.34 -5.68 -14.64
N GLY A 32 -21.19 -6.19 -14.18
CA GLY A 32 -20.09 -6.65 -15.04
C GLY A 32 -19.14 -5.54 -15.49
N GLY A 33 -19.32 -4.31 -15.00
CA GLY A 33 -18.37 -3.23 -15.17
C GLY A 33 -17.43 -3.07 -13.97
N THR A 34 -16.36 -2.30 -14.19
CA THR A 34 -15.43 -1.91 -13.12
C THR A 34 -15.29 -0.40 -13.08
N SER A 35 -15.08 0.13 -11.87
CA SER A 35 -14.85 1.55 -11.62
C SER A 35 -13.54 1.74 -10.84
N ASP A 36 -12.73 2.69 -11.29
CA ASP A 36 -11.45 3.02 -10.66
C ASP A 36 -11.62 4.21 -9.71
N ILE A 37 -11.03 4.11 -8.52
CA ILE A 37 -11.00 5.14 -7.48
C ILE A 37 -9.55 5.42 -7.12
N THR A 38 -9.10 6.65 -7.28
CA THR A 38 -7.75 7.05 -6.88
C THR A 38 -7.72 7.44 -5.41
N ILE A 39 -6.78 6.85 -4.66
CA ILE A 39 -6.46 7.18 -3.27
C ILE A 39 -5.08 7.81 -3.26
N SER A 40 -5.05 9.13 -3.08
CA SER A 40 -3.81 9.90 -3.24
C SER A 40 -2.94 9.95 -1.99
N SER A 41 -1.62 10.08 -2.19
CA SER A 41 -0.61 10.36 -1.16
C SER A 41 -0.76 9.53 0.12
N THR A 42 -0.97 8.23 -0.03
CA THR A 42 -1.16 7.34 1.11
C THR A 42 -0.23 6.12 1.05
N THR A 43 -0.11 5.46 2.19
CA THR A 43 0.67 4.23 2.30
C THR A 43 -0.16 3.06 1.78
N LYS A 44 0.49 2.04 1.23
CA LYS A 44 -0.18 0.81 0.76
C LYS A 44 -1.19 0.21 1.77
N PRO A 45 -0.87 0.05 3.07
CA PRO A 45 -1.82 -0.52 4.02
C PRO A 45 -3.06 0.36 4.21
N LEU A 46 -2.90 1.68 4.30
CA LEU A 46 -4.02 2.61 4.41
C LEU A 46 -4.86 2.64 3.12
N ALA A 47 -4.19 2.60 1.95
CA ALA A 47 -4.87 2.48 0.67
C ALA A 47 -5.72 1.22 0.60
N LYS A 48 -5.19 0.08 1.06
CA LYS A 48 -5.92 -1.19 1.08
C LYS A 48 -7.14 -1.11 2.00
N THR A 49 -7.00 -0.60 3.22
CA THR A 49 -8.12 -0.42 4.15
C THR A 49 -9.20 0.51 3.58
N ALA A 50 -8.80 1.62 2.97
CA ALA A 50 -9.72 2.52 2.29
C ALA A 50 -10.41 1.84 1.09
N CYS A 51 -9.66 1.04 0.31
CA CYS A 51 -10.19 0.22 -0.78
C CYS A 51 -11.30 -0.73 -0.33
N GLU A 52 -11.03 -1.43 0.77
CA GLU A 52 -11.95 -2.40 1.35
C GLU A 52 -13.21 -1.71 1.89
N GLY A 53 -13.08 -0.48 2.37
CA GLY A 53 -14.21 0.37 2.78
C GLY A 53 -15.13 0.80 1.64
N TYR A 54 -14.70 0.72 0.37
CA TYR A 54 -15.57 0.95 -0.78
C TYR A 54 -16.44 -0.27 -1.13
N ASN A 55 -16.21 -1.44 -0.53
CA ASN A 55 -17.15 -2.55 -0.65
C ASN A 55 -18.45 -2.17 0.06
N GLY A 56 -19.54 -2.09 -0.70
CA GLY A 56 -20.84 -1.66 -0.20
C GLY A 56 -21.97 -2.32 -0.98
N SER A 57 -23.21 -1.85 -0.79
CA SER A 57 -24.41 -2.49 -1.36
C SER A 57 -24.44 -2.55 -2.89
N ILE A 58 -23.70 -1.66 -3.57
CA ILE A 58 -23.65 -1.53 -5.04
C ILE A 58 -22.26 -1.80 -5.62
N ARG A 59 -21.24 -2.01 -4.78
CA ARG A 59 -19.86 -2.26 -5.22
C ARG A 59 -19.36 -3.50 -4.54
N THR A 60 -19.04 -4.51 -5.33
CA THR A 60 -18.50 -5.77 -4.82
C THR A 60 -17.05 -5.93 -5.26
N GLY A 61 -16.23 -6.58 -4.43
CA GLY A 61 -14.88 -6.96 -4.83
C GLY A 61 -13.93 -5.81 -5.17
N CYS A 62 -13.97 -4.69 -4.45
CA CYS A 62 -12.98 -3.63 -4.57
C CYS A 62 -11.56 -4.15 -4.26
N LYS A 63 -10.62 -3.98 -5.20
CA LYS A 63 -9.23 -4.41 -5.07
C LYS A 63 -8.26 -3.28 -5.35
N LEU A 64 -7.24 -3.20 -4.51
CA LEU A 64 -6.11 -2.28 -4.71
C LEU A 64 -5.23 -2.78 -5.86
N LYS A 65 -4.94 -1.88 -6.80
CA LYS A 65 -4.06 -2.10 -7.96
C LYS A 65 -2.64 -1.57 -7.71
#